data_AF-A0A7J4RRK3-F1
#
_entry.id   AF-A0A7J4RRK3-F1
#
_cell.length_a   1.000
_cell.length_b   1.000
_cell.length_c   1.000
_cell.angle_alpha   90.00
_cell.angle_beta   90.00
_cell.angle_gamma   90.00
#
_symmetry.space_group_name_H-M   'P 1'
#
loop_
_entity.id
_entity.type
_entity.pdbx_description
1 polymer ?
#
loop_
_entity_poly.entity_id
_entity_poly.type
_entity_poly.pdbx_seq_one_letter_code
_entity_poly.pdbx_strand_id
1 'polypeptide(L)' 'MNQSQSYMVPTDDKDTEFVDLCVICRQGIIRGALVFVNNKAYHSSCYAAFGQKSGNVNPS' A
#
# COMPACT_ATOMS: atom_id res chain seq x y z
N MET A 1 -3.42 -3.01 -43.58
CA MET A 1 -3.76 -3.39 -42.20
C MET A 1 -2.75 -2.74 -41.28
N ASN A 2 -3.12 -1.73 -40.51
CA ASN A 2 -2.23 -1.22 -39.45
C ASN A 2 -3.10 -0.69 -38.31
N GLN A 3 -3.42 -1.56 -37.37
CA GLN A 3 -4.16 -1.20 -36.16
C GLN A 3 -3.21 -0.47 -35.22
N SER A 4 -3.38 0.85 -35.11
CA SER A 4 -2.76 1.65 -34.06
C SER A 4 -3.40 1.29 -32.73
N GLN A 5 -2.94 0.21 -32.10
CA GLN A 5 -3.30 -0.11 -30.74
C GLN A 5 -2.63 0.92 -29.83
N SER A 6 -3.37 1.94 -29.43
CA SER A 6 -2.96 2.90 -28.41
C SER A 6 -2.87 2.16 -27.08
N TYR A 7 -1.72 1.58 -26.80
CA TYR A 7 -1.39 1.17 -25.44
C TYR A 7 -1.42 2.43 -24.59
N MET A 8 -2.38 2.50 -23.67
CA MET A 8 -2.32 3.44 -22.56
C MET A 8 -1.01 3.16 -21.84
N VAL A 9 0.01 3.96 -22.12
CA VAL A 9 1.25 3.96 -21.34
C VAL A 9 0.80 4.41 -19.95
N PRO A 10 0.91 3.59 -18.90
CA PRO A 10 0.68 4.10 -17.55
C PRO A 10 1.64 5.27 -17.40
N THR A 11 1.07 6.47 -17.22
CA THR A 11 1.89 7.65 -17.01
C THR A 11 2.78 7.36 -15.82
N ASP A 12 4.08 7.29 -16.10
CA ASP A 12 5.16 7.27 -15.12
C ASP A 12 5.10 8.64 -14.42
N ASP A 13 4.06 8.85 -13.60
CA ASP A 13 3.90 9.97 -12.70
C ASP A 13 4.97 9.82 -11.62
N LYS A 14 6.18 10.22 -12.00
CA LYS A 14 7.40 10.36 -11.22
C LYS A 14 7.26 11.41 -10.12
N ASP A 15 6.33 11.20 -9.19
CA ASP A 15 6.35 11.90 -7.90
C ASP A 15 5.72 11.07 -6.78
N THR A 16 5.59 9.76 -6.94
CA THR A 16 5.32 8.88 -5.80
C THR A 16 6.63 8.24 -5.39
N GLU A 17 7.44 8.94 -4.59
CA GLU A 17 8.62 8.33 -3.95
C GLU A 17 8.12 7.26 -2.97
N PHE A 18 8.03 6.02 -3.47
CA PHE A 18 7.83 4.85 -2.62
C PHE A 18 9.03 4.75 -1.69
N VAL A 19 8.79 4.91 -0.39
CA VAL A 19 9.87 4.94 0.61
C VAL A 19 10.13 3.58 1.24
N ASP A 20 9.11 2.73 1.32
CA ASP A 20 9.21 1.41 1.96
C ASP A 20 8.07 0.49 1.52
N LEU A 21 8.08 -0.77 1.96
CA LEU A 21 7.04 -1.77 1.70
C LEU A 21 6.26 -2.09 2.97
N CYS A 22 4.93 -2.07 2.87
CA CYS A 22 4.09 -2.46 3.99
C CYS A 22 4.19 -3.97 4.24
N VAL A 23 4.55 -4.36 5.47
CA VAL A 23 4.71 -5.78 5.84
C VAL A 23 3.37 -6.55 5.82
N ILE A 24 2.23 -5.85 5.91
CA ILE A 24 0.89 -6.48 5.96
C ILE A 24 0.37 -6.79 4.55
N CYS A 25 0.30 -5.79 3.67
CA CYS A 25 -0.28 -5.94 2.34
C CYS A 25 0.75 -6.08 1.21
N ARG A 26 2.05 -5.93 1.51
CA ARG A 26 3.18 -5.99 0.56
C ARG A 26 3.11 -4.96 -0.57
N GLN A 27 2.36 -3.88 -0.39
CA GLN A 27 2.29 -2.76 -1.33
C GLN A 27 3.25 -1.65 -0.92
N GLY A 28 3.70 -0.86 -1.91
CA GLY A 28 4.54 0.31 -1.69
C GLY A 28 3.86 1.33 -0.78
N ILE A 29 4.63 1.90 0.14
CA ILE A 29 4.19 3.00 1.00
C ILE A 29 4.76 4.30 0.47
N ILE A 30 3.88 5.29 0.33
CA ILE A 30 4.21 6.64 -0.13
C ILE A 30 4.81 7.44 1.04
N ARG A 31 5.82 8.24 0.75
CA ARG A 31 6.46 9.16 1.71
C ARG A 31 5.42 10.00 2.45
N GLY A 32 5.44 9.97 3.78
CA GLY A 32 4.54 10.76 4.64
C GLY A 32 3.29 10.04 5.15
N ALA A 33 2.95 8.84 4.62
CA ALA A 33 1.77 8.08 5.02
C ALA A 33 2.13 6.70 5.61
N LEU A 34 3.18 6.64 6.43
CA LEU A 34 3.71 5.40 6.99
C LEU A 34 3.83 5.45 8.52
N VAL A 35 3.64 4.30 9.14
CA VAL A 35 3.89 4.06 10.57
C VAL A 35 5.09 3.12 10.67
N PHE A 36 6.08 3.50 11.46
CA PHE A 36 7.26 2.68 11.73
C PHE A 36 7.18 2.09 13.14
N VAL A 37 7.12 0.77 13.25
CA VAL A 37 7.06 0.06 14.54
C VAL A 37 8.06 -1.08 14.52
N ASN A 38 8.94 -1.15 15.51
CA ASN A 38 9.93 -2.23 15.64
C ASN A 38 10.72 -2.46 14.34
N ASN A 39 11.22 -1.36 13.76
CA ASN A 39 11.98 -1.36 12.50
C ASN A 39 11.23 -1.90 11.26
N LYS A 40 9.90 -1.90 11.29
CA LYS A 40 9.04 -2.33 10.18
C LYS A 40 8.13 -1.19 9.74
N ALA A 41 7.96 -1.06 8.43
CA ALA A 41 7.08 -0.08 7.82
C ALA A 41 5.67 -0.65 7.59
N TYR A 42 4.66 0.15 7.89
CA TYR A 42 3.26 -0.19 7.71
C TYR A 42 2.51 1.00 7.12
N HIS A 43 1.50 0.76 6.28
CA HIS A 43 0.48 1.78 6.07
C HIS A 43 -0.27 2.02 7.38
N SER A 44 -0.60 3.27 7.68
CA SER A 44 -1.38 3.63 8.87
C SER A 44 -2.68 2.82 8.95
N SER A 45 -3.38 2.66 7.82
CA SER A 45 -4.61 1.88 7.73
C SER A 45 -4.38 0.38 7.97
N CYS A 46 -3.31 -0.19 7.43
CA CYS A 46 -2.98 -1.60 7.65
C CYS A 46 -2.63 -1.86 9.12
N TYR A 47 -1.82 -0.99 9.73
CA TYR A 47 -1.45 -1.11 11.14
C TYR A 47 -2.67 -1.01 12.06
N ALA A 48 -3.56 -0.03 11.80
CA ALA A 48 -4.81 0.12 12.55
C ALA A 48 -5.77 -1.07 12.37
N ALA A 49 -5.88 -1.62 11.16
CA ALA A 49 -6.71 -2.80 10.90
C ALA A 49 -6.12 -4.07 11.54
N PHE A 50 -4.80 -4.20 11.58
CA PHE A 50 -4.13 -5.34 12.20
C PHE A 50 -4.40 -5.40 13.70
N GLY A 51 -4.33 -4.27 14.41
CA GLY A 51 -4.69 -4.19 15.83
C GLY A 51 -6.17 -4.46 16.11
N GLN A 52 -7.06 -4.10 15.18
CA GLN A 52 -8.51 -4.31 15.33
C GLN A 52 -8.96 -5.75 15.04
N LYS A 53 -8.13 -6.57 14.39
CA LYS A 53 -8.44 -7.99 14.14
C LYS A 53 -8.46 -8.84 15.42
N SER A 54 -7.91 -8.31 16.53
CA SER A 54 -8.00 -8.92 17.86
C SER A 54 -9.27 -8.54 18.64
N GLY A 55 -10.09 -7.62 18.12
CA GLY A 55 -11.29 -7.09 18.80
C GLY A 55 -12.63 -7.50 18.18
N ASN A 56 -12.64 -8.17 17.02
CA ASN A 56 -13.87 -8.70 16.42
C ASN A 56 -13.86 -10.24 16.46
N VAL A 57 -13.92 -10.78 17.68
CA VAL A 57 -14.64 -12.04 17.90
C VAL A 57 -16.12 -11.70 17.66
N ASN A 58 -16.66 -12.13 16.53
CA ASN A 58 -18.10 -12.18 16.35
C ASN A 58 -18.57 -13.49 17.00
N PRO A 59 -19.26 -13.47 18.15
CA PRO A 59 -19.98 -14.65 18.63
C PRO A 59 -21.24 -14.80 17.76
N SER A 60 -21.16 -15.62 16.72
CA SER A 60 -22.32 -16.12 15.99
C SER A 60 -22.31 -17.64 16.03
#